data_AF-A0A2S3W4W0-F1
#
_entry.id   AF-A0A2S3W4W0-F1
#
_cell.length_a   1.000
_cell.length_b   1.000
_cell.length_c   1.000
_cell.angle_alpha   90.00
_cell.angle_beta   90.00
_cell.angle_gamma   90.00
#
_symmetry.space_group_name_H-M   'P 1'
#
loop_
_entity.id
_entity.type
_entity.pdbx_description
1 polymer ?
#
loop_
_entity_poly.entity_id
_entity_poly.type
_entity_poly.pdbx_seq_one_letter_code
_entity_poly.pdbx_strand_id
1 'polypeptide(L)'
;MTDTTTTAPTMQNYILYRTKALMLQPPYSYLAGETPVIPAATVAGAVGTVVSTWSMTGMDGLTPPDGFAYALDAAKSYPVGSIYTPPATTATTA
;
A
#
# COMPACT_ATOMS: atom_id res chain seq x y z
N MET A 1 13.36 -33.34 -31.50
CA MET A 1 12.28 -32.56 -30.85
C MET A 1 12.74 -32.26 -29.43
N THR A 2 13.22 -31.04 -29.17
CA THR A 2 13.50 -30.57 -27.80
C THR A 2 12.18 -30.10 -27.21
N ASP A 3 11.65 -30.90 -26.29
CA ASP A 3 10.44 -30.57 -25.54
C ASP A 3 10.78 -29.42 -24.59
N THR A 4 10.39 -28.21 -24.97
CA THR A 4 10.49 -27.04 -24.08
C THR A 4 9.19 -27.00 -23.30
N THR A 5 9.17 -27.68 -22.16
CA THR A 5 8.11 -27.54 -21.15
C THR A 5 8.09 -26.09 -20.68
N THR A 6 7.31 -25.26 -21.37
CA THR A 6 7.05 -23.88 -20.97
C THR A 6 6.13 -23.95 -19.77
N THR A 7 6.68 -23.81 -18.56
CA THR A 7 5.87 -23.66 -17.35
C THR A 7 5.05 -22.38 -17.51
N ALA A 8 3.72 -22.51 -17.61
CA ALA A 8 2.84 -21.35 -17.65
C ALA A 8 3.04 -20.52 -16.38
N PRO A 9 3.10 -19.18 -16.47
CA PRO A 9 3.33 -18.34 -15.31
C PRO A 9 2.17 -18.49 -14.31
N THR A 10 2.51 -18.71 -13.03
CA THR A 10 1.52 -18.92 -11.98
C THR A 10 0.97 -17.58 -11.50
N MET A 11 -0.37 -17.47 -11.41
CA MET A 11 -1.00 -16.29 -10.83
C MET A 11 -0.79 -16.26 -9.32
N GLN A 12 -0.36 -15.10 -8.82
CA GLN A 12 -0.13 -14.80 -7.42
C GLN A 12 -1.02 -13.63 -7.01
N ASN A 13 -1.49 -13.65 -5.76
CA ASN A 13 -2.31 -12.56 -5.21
C ASN A 13 -1.41 -11.56 -4.50
N TYR A 14 -1.39 -10.32 -4.97
CA TYR A 14 -0.63 -9.23 -4.38
C TYR A 14 -1.57 -8.18 -3.79
N ILE A 15 -1.17 -7.60 -2.67
CA ILE A 15 -1.83 -6.46 -2.06
C ILE A 15 -0.98 -5.20 -2.29
N LEU A 16 -1.63 -4.07 -2.48
CA LEU A 16 -1.02 -2.75 -2.36
C LEU A 16 -1.47 -2.16 -1.03
N TYR A 17 -0.53 -1.81 -0.16
CA TYR A 17 -0.81 -1.25 1.15
C TYR A 17 -0.08 0.07 1.37
N ARG A 18 -0.61 0.89 2.28
CA ARG A 18 -0.02 2.17 2.67
C ARG A 18 1.23 1.97 3.52
N THR A 19 2.37 2.54 3.13
CA THR A 19 3.57 2.64 3.99
C THR A 19 3.61 3.94 4.78
N LYS A 20 2.79 4.93 4.39
CA LYS A 20 2.56 6.20 5.11
C LYS A 20 1.08 6.38 5.38
N ALA A 21 0.74 6.94 6.54
CA ALA A 21 -0.65 7.26 6.87
C ALA A 21 -1.21 8.31 5.90
N LEU A 22 -2.46 8.14 5.50
CA LEU A 22 -3.22 9.18 4.83
C LEU A 22 -3.69 10.20 5.87
N MET A 23 -3.19 11.42 5.76
CA MET A 23 -3.63 12.53 6.59
C MET A 23 -4.65 13.37 5.83
N LEU A 24 -5.75 13.73 6.51
CA LEU A 24 -6.78 14.63 6.01
C LEU A 24 -6.77 15.89 6.86
N GLN A 25 -6.63 17.05 6.22
CA GLN A 25 -6.88 18.33 6.89
C GLN A 25 -8.39 18.61 6.86
N PRO A 26 -9.04 18.76 8.02
CA PRO A 26 -10.46 19.13 8.05
C PRO A 26 -10.69 20.50 7.38
N PRO A 27 -11.85 20.72 6.77
CA PRO A 27 -12.21 22.04 6.25
C PRO A 27 -12.28 23.05 7.40
N TYR A 28 -11.79 24.27 7.16
CA TYR A 28 -11.93 25.39 8.09
C TYR A 28 -12.16 26.69 7.31
N SER A 29 -12.86 27.62 7.94
CA SER A 29 -13.16 28.95 7.40
C SER A 29 -12.76 30.00 8.42
N TYR A 30 -12.35 31.19 7.96
CA TYR A 30 -12.03 32.32 8.82
C TYR A 30 -12.45 33.62 8.14
N LEU A 31 -12.71 34.66 8.94
CA LEU A 31 -13.01 35.99 8.42
C LEU A 31 -11.71 36.74 8.12
N ALA A 32 -11.75 37.62 7.11
CA ALA A 32 -10.61 38.46 6.77
C ALA A 32 -10.22 39.37 7.95
N GLY A 33 -8.95 39.34 8.35
CA GLY A 33 -8.42 40.09 9.50
C GLY A 33 -8.32 39.30 10.80
N GLU A 34 -8.88 38.08 10.87
CA GLU A 34 -8.66 37.16 11.99
C GLU A 34 -7.41 36.30 11.77
N THR A 35 -6.76 35.90 12.87
CA THR A 35 -5.75 34.83 12.81
C THR A 35 -6.47 33.48 12.79
N PRO A 36 -6.37 32.68 11.72
CA PRO A 36 -7.10 31.43 11.61
C PRO A 36 -6.58 30.38 12.60
N VAL A 37 -7.49 29.67 13.25
CA VAL A 37 -7.18 28.44 13.99
C VAL A 37 -7.33 27.28 13.01
N ILE A 38 -6.20 26.71 12.59
CA ILE A 38 -6.16 25.57 11.68
C ILE A 38 -6.39 24.29 12.48
N PRO A 39 -7.43 23.49 12.21
CA PRO A 39 -7.63 22.21 12.85
C PRO A 39 -6.45 21.27 12.57
N ALA A 40 -6.07 20.47 13.56
CA ALA A 40 -5.06 19.43 13.37
C ALA A 40 -5.50 18.44 12.28
N ALA A 41 -4.55 17.99 11.46
CA ALA A 41 -4.81 16.93 10.50
C ALA A 41 -5.16 15.62 11.22
N THR A 42 -6.08 14.85 10.64
CA THR A 42 -6.54 13.57 11.19
C THR A 42 -6.11 12.42 10.28
N VAL A 43 -5.93 11.24 10.86
CA VAL A 43 -5.62 10.03 10.10
C VAL A 43 -6.91 9.57 9.40
N ALA A 44 -6.94 9.66 8.07
CA ALA A 44 -8.00 9.12 7.24
C ALA A 44 -7.72 7.68 6.77
N GLY A 45 -6.46 7.22 6.87
CA GLY A 45 -6.07 5.85 6.59
C GLY A 45 -4.74 5.52 7.26
N ALA A 46 -4.69 4.42 8.00
CA ALA A 46 -3.50 4.05 8.76
C ALA A 46 -2.37 3.54 7.84
N VAL A 47 -1.15 3.51 8.39
CA VAL A 47 -0.07 2.69 7.81
C VAL A 47 -0.51 1.22 7.85
N GLY A 48 -0.21 0.48 6.80
CA GLY A 48 -0.59 -0.92 6.62
C GLY A 48 -1.96 -1.12 5.98
N THR A 49 -2.79 -0.08 5.82
CA THR A 49 -4.10 -0.24 5.18
C THR A 49 -3.95 -0.73 3.74
N VAL A 50 -4.56 -1.87 3.44
CA VAL A 50 -4.65 -2.42 2.08
C VAL A 50 -5.65 -1.62 1.28
N VAL A 51 -5.21 -1.10 0.12
CA VAL A 51 -6.04 -0.25 -0.76
C VAL A 51 -6.49 -0.97 -2.02
N SER A 52 -5.82 -2.05 -2.41
CA SER A 52 -6.20 -2.87 -3.56
C SER A 52 -5.58 -4.26 -3.49
N THR A 53 -6.23 -5.23 -4.13
CA THR A 53 -5.73 -6.59 -4.34
C THR A 53 -5.68 -6.89 -5.84
N TRP A 54 -4.64 -7.59 -6.29
CA TRP A 54 -4.38 -7.87 -7.70
C TRP A 54 -3.94 -9.32 -7.88
N SER A 55 -4.44 -9.96 -8.95
CA SER A 55 -3.95 -11.28 -9.39
C SER A 55 -2.95 -11.07 -10.52
N MET A 56 -1.67 -11.35 -10.28
CA MET A 56 -0.57 -11.05 -11.21
C MET A 56 0.40 -12.22 -11.30
N THR A 57 1.08 -12.38 -12.43
CA THR A 57 2.11 -13.41 -12.60
C THR A 57 3.48 -13.02 -12.04
N GLY A 58 3.68 -11.73 -11.74
CA GLY A 58 4.91 -11.16 -11.19
C GLY A 58 4.80 -9.64 -11.03
N MET A 59 5.87 -9.00 -10.55
CA MET A 59 5.94 -7.55 -10.31
C MET A 59 6.88 -6.80 -11.28
N ASP A 60 7.38 -7.48 -12.33
CA ASP A 60 8.31 -6.88 -13.28
C ASP A 60 7.72 -5.63 -13.94
N GLY A 61 8.46 -4.52 -13.87
CA GLY A 61 8.04 -3.22 -14.42
C GLY A 61 7.04 -2.44 -13.55
N LEU A 62 6.67 -2.94 -12.37
CA LEU A 62 5.81 -2.21 -11.43
C LEU A 62 6.63 -1.51 -10.37
N THR A 63 6.40 -0.21 -10.21
CA THR A 63 6.90 0.56 -9.08
C THR A 63 5.71 1.08 -8.29
N PRO A 64 5.60 0.81 -6.98
CA PRO A 64 4.51 1.36 -6.20
C PRO A 64 4.64 2.89 -6.13
N PRO A 65 3.52 3.63 -6.12
CA PRO A 65 3.54 5.06 -5.84
C PRO A 65 4.15 5.36 -4.47
N ASP A 66 4.66 6.58 -4.27
CA ASP A 66 5.19 6.99 -2.96
C ASP A 66 4.13 6.82 -1.86
N GLY A 67 4.56 6.33 -0.71
CA GLY A 67 3.68 6.02 0.41
C GLY A 67 2.91 4.70 0.27
N PHE A 68 3.26 3.85 -0.71
CA PHE A 68 2.70 2.51 -0.87
C PHE A 68 3.78 1.45 -1.11
N ALA A 69 3.41 0.19 -0.92
CA ALA A 69 4.23 -0.96 -1.30
C ALA A 69 3.34 -2.15 -1.67
N TYR A 70 3.88 -3.03 -2.53
CA TYR A 70 3.27 -4.32 -2.83
C TYR A 70 3.74 -5.38 -1.84
N ALA A 71 2.88 -6.33 -1.50
CA ALA A 71 3.24 -7.55 -0.77
C ALA A 71 2.50 -8.75 -1.36
N LEU A 72 3.14 -9.92 -1.32
CA LEU A 72 2.51 -11.18 -1.69
C LEU A 72 1.56 -11.61 -0.57
N ASP A 73 0.28 -11.81 -0.91
CA ASP A 73 -0.75 -12.36 -0.03
C ASP A 73 -1.18 -13.72 -0.56
N ALA A 74 -0.28 -14.71 -0.42
CA ALA A 74 -0.51 -16.08 -0.89
C ALA A 74 -1.73 -16.73 -0.22
N ALA A 75 -2.03 -16.35 1.03
CA ALA A 75 -3.17 -16.86 1.79
C ALA A 75 -4.49 -16.13 1.50
N LYS A 76 -4.47 -15.06 0.69
CA LYS A 76 -5.64 -14.24 0.35
C LYS A 76 -6.38 -13.70 1.59
N SER A 77 -5.63 -13.38 2.63
CA SER A 77 -6.16 -13.03 3.95
C SER A 77 -6.42 -11.54 4.12
N TYR A 78 -5.98 -10.70 3.19
CA TYR A 78 -6.03 -9.25 3.32
C TYR A 78 -6.93 -8.60 2.25
N PRO A 79 -8.26 -8.56 2.46
CA PRO A 79 -9.14 -7.74 1.63
C PRO A 79 -8.83 -6.24 1.77
N VAL A 80 -9.36 -5.43 0.85
CA VAL A 80 -9.25 -3.96 0.92
C VAL A 80 -9.84 -3.46 2.24
N GLY A 81 -9.13 -2.55 2.91
CA GLY A 81 -9.47 -2.01 4.22
C GLY A 81 -8.83 -2.75 5.40
N SER A 82 -8.30 -3.95 5.21
CA SER A 82 -7.52 -4.65 6.24
C SER A 82 -6.19 -3.95 6.54
N ILE A 83 -5.62 -4.24 7.72
CA ILE A 83 -4.28 -3.79 8.10
C ILE A 83 -3.29 -4.93 7.87
N TYR A 84 -2.35 -4.71 6.96
CA TYR A 84 -1.19 -5.55 6.75
C TYR A 84 -0.01 -4.98 7.54
N THR A 85 0.56 -5.79 8.43
CA THR A 85 1.80 -5.46 9.14
C THR A 85 2.95 -6.13 8.40
N PRO A 86 3.78 -5.37 7.67
CA PRO A 86 4.93 -5.96 6.98
C PRO A 86 5.89 -6.59 8.01
N PRO A 87 6.55 -7.71 7.65
CA PRO A 87 7.60 -8.28 8.48
C PRO A 87 8.67 -7.23 8.77
N ALA A 88 9.24 -7.26 9.97
CA ALA A 88 10.38 -6.41 10.28
C ALA A 88 11.48 -6.63 9.23
N THR A 89 11.92 -5.56 8.58
CA THR A 89 12.99 -5.64 7.60
C THR A 89 14.27 -6.02 8.33
N THR A 90 14.80 -7.22 8.09
CA THR A 90 16.13 -7.57 8.58
C THR A 90 17.12 -6.73 7.79
N ALA A 91 17.59 -5.63 8.38
CA ALA A 91 18.68 -4.86 7.80
C ALA A 91 19.93 -5.74 7.84
N THR A 92 20.37 -6.24 6.68
CA THR A 92 21.73 -6.75 6.54
C THR A 92 22.64 -5.53 6.51
N THR A 93 23.23 -5.18 7.65
CA THR A 93 24.36 -4.26 7.70
C THR A 93 25.51 -4.92 6.95
N ALA A 94 25.88 -4.36 5.80
CA ALA A 94 27.10 -4.71 5.08
C ALA A 94 28.32 -4.08 5.77
#